data_AF-A0A6M1Z5J9-F1
#
_entry.id   AF-A0A6M1Z5J9-F1
#
_cell.length_a   1.000
_cell.length_b   1.000
_cell.length_c   1.000
_cell.angle_alpha   90.00
_cell.angle_beta   90.00
_cell.angle_gamma   90.00
#
_symmetry.space_group_name_H-M   'P 1'
#
loop_
_entity.id
_entity.type
_entity.pdbx_description
1 polymer ?
#
loop_
_entity_poly.entity_id
_entity_poly.type
_entity_poly.pdbx_seq_one_letter_code
_entity_poly.pdbx_strand_id
1 'polypeptide(L)'
;MGSRIDNLPKAFIWRRLHSLTGLWLVLFLIEHLLTNSQAALLIGDSGEGFVRMVNWLHNLPYLTVLEVTLLGVPILIHGIWGIKYALTAKPNSQKGGDRKPHMKYGRNRAYTWQRITSWILLVLLVVHVAKFRFIDYPDGVNTGTLTPTYFVKVQMDPGLYTVAQRLDVKLYDKGDLDEMARESRSSRSEQALSKVASEIRAKEETRYSSQNAKILESAQCAEEKQKLYRALSSVHLEMGEVVAAATNFGTASLLTVRNTFKNPIWVAVYTVFVLSACFHAFQGLWTSMLTWGWVVKVSAQAGVRKITIGLMILLAFLGLAAVWGTYFLNLKT
;
A
#
# COMPACT_ATOMS: atom_id res chain seq x y z
N MET A 1 -44.63 -13.71 21.73
CA MET A 1 -43.94 -12.41 21.82
C MET A 1 -42.82 -12.38 20.79
N GLY A 2 -43.10 -11.92 19.58
CA GLY A 2 -42.05 -11.67 18.58
C GLY A 2 -41.26 -10.42 18.98
N SER A 3 -39.93 -10.48 18.92
CA SER A 3 -39.09 -9.40 19.39
C SER A 3 -39.25 -8.19 18.47
N ARG A 4 -39.19 -6.97 19.01
CA ARG A 4 -39.34 -5.72 18.23
C ARG A 4 -38.22 -5.53 17.17
N ILE A 5 -37.25 -6.45 17.11
CA ILE A 5 -36.15 -6.53 16.15
C ILE A 5 -36.56 -7.23 14.84
N ASP A 6 -37.63 -8.03 14.86
CA ASP A 6 -38.01 -8.92 13.74
C ASP A 6 -38.57 -8.17 12.51
N ASN A 7 -38.77 -6.84 12.60
CA ASN A 7 -39.39 -6.01 11.56
C ASN A 7 -38.54 -4.80 11.10
N LEU A 8 -37.21 -4.84 11.19
CA LEU A 8 -36.39 -3.77 10.62
C LEU A 8 -36.44 -3.81 9.07
N PRO A 9 -36.78 -2.71 8.39
CA PRO A 9 -36.78 -2.69 6.93
C PRO A 9 -35.38 -3.01 6.40
N LYS A 10 -35.24 -3.96 5.47
CA LYS A 10 -33.95 -4.34 4.85
C LYS A 10 -33.19 -3.11 4.34
N ALA A 11 -33.89 -2.14 3.76
CA ALA A 11 -33.30 -0.90 3.27
C ALA A 11 -32.66 -0.04 4.38
N PHE A 12 -33.19 -0.08 5.60
CA PHE A 12 -32.57 0.58 6.76
C PHE A 12 -31.26 -0.11 7.16
N ILE A 13 -31.26 -1.45 7.26
CA ILE A 13 -30.08 -2.25 7.62
C ILE A 13 -28.94 -1.98 6.63
N TRP A 14 -29.20 -2.01 5.32
CA TRP A 14 -28.17 -1.77 4.32
C TRP A 14 -27.63 -0.34 4.31
N ARG A 15 -28.46 0.67 4.59
CA ARG A 15 -27.97 2.05 4.77
C ARG A 15 -27.04 2.17 5.98
N ARG A 16 -27.39 1.50 7.09
CA ARG A 16 -26.57 1.48 8.30
C ARG A 16 -25.25 0.76 8.06
N LEU A 17 -25.28 -0.42 7.43
CA LEU A 17 -24.09 -1.18 7.12
C LEU A 17 -23.14 -0.43 6.18
N HIS A 18 -23.65 0.20 5.11
CA HIS A 18 -22.86 1.05 4.23
C HIS A 18 -22.18 2.23 4.97
N SER A 19 -22.90 2.86 5.90
CA SER A 19 -22.33 3.93 6.73
C SER A 19 -21.28 3.39 7.71
N LEU A 20 -21.51 2.22 8.31
CA LEU A 20 -20.58 1.58 9.24
C LEU A 20 -19.27 1.19 8.55
N THR A 21 -19.34 0.54 7.38
CA THR A 21 -18.14 0.22 6.60
C THR A 21 -17.45 1.49 6.11
N GLY A 22 -18.20 2.55 5.78
CA GLY A 22 -17.63 3.86 5.49
C GLY A 22 -16.83 4.44 6.65
N LEU A 23 -17.38 4.43 7.87
CA LEU A 23 -16.69 4.88 9.09
C LEU A 23 -15.41 4.08 9.34
N TRP A 24 -15.45 2.76 9.15
CA TRP A 24 -14.28 1.90 9.25
C TRP A 24 -13.19 2.26 8.23
N LEU A 25 -13.59 2.51 6.98
CA LEU A 25 -12.66 2.92 5.92
C LEU A 25 -12.07 4.32 6.15
N VAL A 26 -12.74 5.20 6.90
CA VAL A 26 -12.12 6.47 7.34
C VAL A 26 -10.95 6.20 8.30
N LEU A 27 -11.10 5.26 9.23
CA LEU A 27 -10.01 4.89 10.15
C LEU A 27 -8.83 4.30 9.39
N PHE A 28 -9.11 3.38 8.46
CA PHE A 28 -8.09 2.85 7.57
C PHE A 28 -7.40 3.96 6.76
N LEU A 29 -8.16 4.90 6.17
CA LEU A 29 -7.58 6.00 5.40
C LEU A 29 -6.68 6.90 6.26
N ILE A 30 -7.04 7.14 7.52
CA ILE A 30 -6.21 7.91 8.45
C ILE A 30 -4.88 7.21 8.70
N GLU A 31 -4.91 5.93 9.06
CA GLU A 31 -3.70 5.11 9.25
C GLU A 31 -2.86 5.10 7.97
N HIS A 32 -3.49 4.80 6.84
CA HIS A 32 -2.84 4.71 5.55
C HIS A 32 -2.11 6.01 5.17
N LEU A 33 -2.77 7.16 5.30
CA LEU A 33 -2.15 8.46 4.98
C LEU A 33 -1.05 8.84 5.98
N LEU A 34 -1.21 8.50 7.27
CA LEU A 34 -0.17 8.73 8.28
C LEU A 34 1.08 7.92 7.96
N THR A 35 0.94 6.62 7.72
CA THR A 35 2.03 5.72 7.36
C THR A 35 2.73 6.17 6.08
N ASN A 36 1.99 6.49 5.02
CA ASN A 36 2.58 6.96 3.76
C ASN A 36 3.28 8.32 3.89
N SER A 37 2.76 9.23 4.71
CA SER A 37 3.36 10.55 4.91
C SER A 37 4.77 10.49 5.53
N GLN A 38 5.08 9.41 6.26
CA GLN A 38 6.42 9.17 6.81
C GLN A 38 7.49 8.97 5.73
N ALA A 39 7.12 8.64 4.49
CA ALA A 39 8.09 8.54 3.39
C ALA A 39 8.68 9.91 3.02
N ALA A 40 8.04 11.01 3.44
CA ALA A 40 8.41 12.38 3.09
C ALA A 40 8.65 13.30 4.30
N LEU A 41 7.87 13.18 5.38
CA LEU A 41 7.76 14.19 6.43
C LEU A 41 8.85 14.14 7.52
N LEU A 42 9.85 13.27 7.38
CA LEU A 42 11.04 13.25 8.22
C LEU A 42 12.28 13.47 7.35
N ILE A 43 12.46 14.72 6.89
CA ILE A 43 13.59 15.12 6.04
C ILE A 43 14.90 14.72 6.74
N GLY A 44 15.68 13.84 6.12
CA GLY A 44 16.95 13.34 6.65
C GLY A 44 16.88 11.97 7.35
N ASP A 45 15.70 11.44 7.64
CA ASP A 45 15.51 10.10 8.26
C ASP A 45 15.56 8.96 7.24
N SER A 46 15.93 9.24 5.98
CA SER A 46 15.99 8.25 4.89
C SER A 46 14.68 7.48 4.62
N GLY A 47 13.55 7.90 5.22
CA GLY A 47 12.30 7.14 5.18
C GLY A 47 12.22 6.00 6.21
N GLU A 48 13.07 5.98 7.25
CA GLU A 48 13.09 4.94 8.29
C GLU A 48 11.72 4.80 8.98
N GLY A 49 11.05 5.92 9.29
CA GLY A 49 9.68 5.89 9.82
C GLY A 49 8.70 5.11 8.94
N PHE A 50 8.74 5.30 7.61
CA PHE A 50 7.93 4.54 6.66
C PHE A 50 8.32 3.05 6.68
N VAL A 51 9.62 2.76 6.57
CA VAL A 51 10.15 1.39 6.54
C VAL A 51 9.72 0.61 7.78
N ARG A 52 9.85 1.22 8.96
CA ARG A 52 9.46 0.63 10.25
C ARG A 52 7.97 0.32 10.31
N MET A 53 7.12 1.27 9.93
CA MET A 53 5.66 1.08 9.97
C MET A 53 5.18 0.04 8.95
N VAL A 54 5.72 0.07 7.73
CA VAL A 54 5.38 -0.90 6.68
C VAL A 54 5.84 -2.30 7.05
N ASN A 55 7.06 -2.46 7.60
CA ASN A 55 7.52 -3.75 8.10
C ASN A 55 6.64 -4.27 9.24
N TRP A 56 6.22 -3.39 10.16
CA TRP A 56 5.30 -3.80 11.24
C TRP A 56 3.96 -4.31 10.69
N LEU A 57 3.35 -3.59 9.74
CA LEU A 57 2.10 -4.01 9.09
C LEU A 57 2.28 -5.32 8.32
N HIS A 58 3.36 -5.44 7.55
CA HIS A 58 3.65 -6.62 6.73
C HIS A 58 3.87 -7.88 7.57
N ASN A 59 4.43 -7.72 8.77
CA ASN A 59 4.76 -8.84 9.66
C ASN A 59 3.61 -9.21 10.61
N LEU A 60 2.41 -8.63 10.44
CA LEU A 60 1.24 -9.02 11.22
C LEU A 60 0.86 -10.49 10.95
N PRO A 61 0.51 -11.26 11.99
CA PRO A 61 0.05 -12.63 11.82
C PRO A 61 -1.26 -12.65 11.04
N TYR A 62 -1.39 -13.63 10.14
CA TYR A 62 -2.57 -13.80 9.28
C TYR A 62 -2.89 -12.56 8.42
N LEU A 63 -1.87 -11.82 7.97
CA LEU A 63 -2.02 -10.59 7.19
C LEU A 63 -3.07 -10.72 6.07
N THR A 64 -3.04 -11.79 5.26
CA THR A 64 -4.03 -11.99 4.19
C THR A 64 -5.47 -12.07 4.70
N VAL A 65 -5.70 -12.73 5.84
CA VAL A 65 -7.03 -12.80 6.46
C VAL A 65 -7.45 -11.41 6.94
N LEU A 66 -6.54 -10.67 7.57
CA LEU A 66 -6.80 -9.29 8.02
C LEU A 66 -7.11 -8.38 6.83
N GLU A 67 -6.33 -8.44 5.75
CA GLU A 67 -6.56 -7.67 4.52
C GLU A 67 -7.94 -7.98 3.91
N VAL A 68 -8.30 -9.25 3.76
CA VAL A 68 -9.59 -9.63 3.17
C VAL A 68 -10.76 -9.22 4.07
N THR A 69 -10.67 -9.50 5.38
CA THR A 69 -11.80 -9.30 6.31
C THR A 69 -11.96 -7.86 6.77
N LEU A 70 -10.85 -7.16 7.04
CA LEU A 70 -10.87 -5.78 7.55
C LEU A 70 -10.80 -4.73 6.45
N LEU A 71 -10.32 -5.06 5.24
CA LEU A 71 -10.25 -4.09 4.14
C LEU A 71 -11.14 -4.52 2.97
N GLY A 72 -10.90 -5.71 2.39
CA GLY A 72 -11.60 -6.19 1.20
C GLY A 72 -13.11 -6.23 1.36
N VAL A 73 -13.62 -6.91 2.39
CA VAL A 73 -15.06 -7.04 2.66
C VAL A 73 -15.71 -5.66 2.94
N PRO A 74 -15.18 -4.80 3.84
CA PRO A 74 -15.71 -3.45 4.03
C PRO A 74 -15.71 -2.59 2.77
N ILE A 75 -14.65 -2.63 1.96
CA ILE A 75 -14.58 -1.93 0.65
C ILE A 75 -15.68 -2.44 -0.28
N LEU A 76 -15.87 -3.75 -0.40
CA LEU A 76 -16.91 -4.33 -1.26
C LEU A 76 -18.32 -3.91 -0.83
N ILE A 77 -18.63 -4.02 0.46
CA ILE A 77 -19.93 -3.63 0.99
C ILE A 77 -20.16 -2.12 0.79
N HIS A 78 -19.15 -1.30 1.09
CA HIS A 78 -19.22 0.15 0.90
C HIS A 78 -19.38 0.52 -0.57
N GLY A 79 -18.59 -0.08 -1.46
CA GLY A 79 -18.59 0.18 -2.90
C GLY A 79 -19.89 -0.23 -3.57
N ILE A 80 -20.37 -1.46 -3.36
CA ILE A 80 -21.59 -1.98 -4.00
C ILE A 80 -22.81 -1.13 -3.64
N TRP A 81 -23.00 -0.85 -2.35
CA TRP A 81 -24.12 -0.02 -1.90
C TRP A 81 -23.91 1.46 -2.24
N GLY A 82 -22.67 1.94 -2.20
CA GLY A 82 -22.29 3.29 -2.59
C GLY A 82 -22.61 3.58 -4.05
N ILE A 83 -22.32 2.65 -4.95
CA ILE A 83 -22.67 2.72 -6.38
C ILE A 83 -24.18 2.85 -6.54
N LYS A 84 -24.97 2.01 -5.86
CA LYS A 84 -26.44 2.11 -5.90
C LYS A 84 -26.94 3.49 -5.44
N TYR A 85 -26.35 4.06 -4.40
CA TYR A 85 -26.72 5.39 -3.92
C TYR A 85 -26.23 6.52 -4.84
N ALA A 86 -25.09 6.35 -5.51
CA ALA A 86 -24.58 7.30 -6.48
C ALA A 86 -25.44 7.34 -7.75
N LEU A 87 -25.88 6.18 -8.25
CA LEU A 87 -26.75 6.06 -9.43
C LEU A 87 -28.16 6.62 -9.18
N THR A 88 -28.64 6.60 -7.94
CA THR A 88 -29.96 7.12 -7.56
C THR A 88 -29.91 8.56 -7.01
N ALA A 89 -28.74 9.20 -7.05
CA ALA A 89 -28.54 10.54 -6.51
C ALA A 89 -29.32 11.61 -7.30
N LYS A 90 -29.83 12.60 -6.58
CA LYS A 90 -30.55 13.75 -7.15
C LYS A 90 -29.82 15.05 -6.78
N PRO A 91 -28.67 15.37 -7.43
CA PRO A 91 -27.94 16.60 -7.15
C PRO A 91 -28.75 17.82 -7.59
N ASN A 92 -28.76 18.86 -6.75
CA ASN A 92 -29.48 20.10 -7.01
C ASN A 92 -28.61 21.35 -6.73
N SER A 93 -27.29 21.19 -6.75
CA SER A 93 -26.32 22.26 -6.45
C SER A 93 -25.94 23.14 -7.64
N GLN A 94 -26.24 22.69 -8.86
CA GLN A 94 -26.01 23.43 -10.11
C GLN A 94 -27.35 23.87 -10.70
N LYS A 95 -27.35 25.00 -11.42
CA LYS A 95 -28.55 25.51 -12.10
C LYS A 95 -28.88 24.54 -13.24
N GLY A 96 -29.99 23.80 -13.13
CA GLY A 96 -30.56 23.03 -14.23
C GLY A 96 -31.59 23.85 -15.00
N GLY A 97 -32.17 23.26 -16.05
CA GLY A 97 -33.31 23.86 -16.77
C GLY A 97 -34.49 24.18 -15.84
N ASP A 98 -35.39 25.06 -16.29
CA ASP A 98 -36.37 25.80 -15.48
C ASP A 98 -37.31 24.96 -14.59
N ARG A 99 -37.34 23.63 -14.78
CA ARG A 99 -38.19 22.68 -14.02
C ARG A 99 -37.49 21.93 -12.89
N LYS A 100 -36.19 22.16 -12.64
CA LYS A 100 -35.45 21.49 -11.55
C LYS A 100 -35.12 22.47 -10.42
N PRO A 101 -35.52 22.19 -9.15
CA PRO A 101 -35.18 23.04 -8.03
C PRO A 101 -33.65 23.11 -7.87
N HIS A 102 -33.10 24.31 -7.73
CA HIS A 102 -31.67 24.54 -7.53
C HIS A 102 -31.41 25.25 -6.20
N MET A 103 -30.38 24.83 -5.48
CA MET A 103 -30.04 25.35 -4.16
C MET A 103 -28.55 25.65 -4.05
N LYS A 104 -28.19 26.91 -3.77
CA LYS A 104 -26.80 27.39 -3.69
C LYS A 104 -26.14 27.16 -2.31
N TYR A 105 -26.65 26.24 -1.50
CA TYR A 105 -26.11 25.99 -0.16
C TYR A 105 -24.91 25.03 -0.19
N GLY A 106 -23.97 25.24 0.73
CA GLY A 106 -22.77 24.41 0.84
C GLY A 106 -23.05 22.92 1.07
N ARG A 107 -24.16 22.58 1.74
CA ARG A 107 -24.57 21.18 1.96
C ARG A 107 -24.97 20.48 0.65
N ASN A 108 -25.66 21.18 -0.23
CA ASN A 108 -26.07 20.65 -1.54
C ASN A 108 -24.84 20.46 -2.43
N ARG A 109 -23.89 21.40 -2.40
CA ARG A 109 -22.60 21.24 -3.09
C ARG A 109 -21.82 20.04 -2.56
N ALA A 110 -21.73 19.89 -1.24
CA ALA A 110 -21.01 18.77 -0.64
C ALA A 110 -21.65 17.42 -0.96
N TYR A 111 -22.99 17.36 -0.97
CA TYR A 111 -23.75 16.19 -1.44
C TYR A 111 -23.35 15.83 -2.88
N THR A 112 -23.30 16.79 -3.80
CA THR A 112 -22.89 16.54 -5.20
C THR A 112 -21.44 16.09 -5.29
N TRP A 113 -20.52 16.79 -4.62
CA TRP A 113 -19.09 16.46 -4.65
C TRP A 113 -18.79 15.09 -4.06
N GLN A 114 -19.50 14.64 -3.02
CA GLN A 114 -19.31 13.32 -2.44
C GLN A 114 -19.56 12.19 -3.46
N ARG A 115 -20.41 12.45 -4.47
CA ARG A 115 -20.75 11.49 -5.55
C ARG A 115 -19.77 11.58 -6.69
N ILE A 116 -19.34 12.79 -7.04
CA ILE A 116 -18.27 12.97 -8.02
C ILE A 116 -16.99 12.26 -7.52
N THR A 117 -16.60 12.52 -6.27
CA THR A 117 -15.42 11.88 -5.69
C THR A 117 -15.61 10.37 -5.52
N SER A 118 -16.81 9.85 -5.28
CA SER A 118 -17.01 8.39 -5.22
C SER A 118 -16.72 7.70 -6.55
N TRP A 119 -17.09 8.32 -7.69
CA TRP A 119 -16.78 7.76 -9.00
C TRP A 119 -15.29 7.84 -9.34
N ILE A 120 -14.65 8.96 -8.99
CA ILE A 120 -13.18 9.11 -9.12
C ILE A 120 -12.48 8.03 -8.29
N LEU A 121 -12.90 7.84 -7.04
CA LEU A 121 -12.34 6.84 -6.14
C LEU A 121 -12.56 5.43 -6.64
N LEU A 122 -13.72 5.10 -7.22
CA LEU A 122 -13.97 3.76 -7.75
C LEU A 122 -12.90 3.36 -8.78
N VAL A 123 -12.56 4.27 -9.69
CA VAL A 123 -11.54 4.01 -10.72
C VAL A 123 -10.13 4.03 -10.12
N LEU A 124 -9.79 5.10 -9.37
CA LEU A 124 -8.43 5.28 -8.88
C LEU A 124 -8.06 4.30 -7.76
N LEU A 125 -9.03 3.79 -7.00
CA LEU A 125 -8.79 2.72 -6.03
C LEU A 125 -8.40 1.41 -6.74
N VAL A 126 -9.05 1.05 -7.84
CA VAL A 126 -8.67 -0.13 -8.62
C VAL A 126 -7.26 0.03 -9.18
N VAL A 127 -6.95 1.19 -9.76
CA VAL A 127 -5.60 1.49 -10.25
C VAL A 127 -4.56 1.43 -9.12
N HIS A 128 -4.89 2.00 -7.97
CA HIS A 128 -4.02 2.02 -6.80
C HIS A 128 -3.70 0.62 -6.27
N VAL A 129 -4.73 -0.20 -6.05
CA VAL A 129 -4.58 -1.59 -5.59
C VAL A 129 -3.85 -2.41 -6.64
N ALA A 130 -4.22 -2.31 -7.93
CA ALA A 130 -3.55 -3.01 -9.02
C ALA A 130 -2.04 -2.72 -9.03
N LYS A 131 -1.67 -1.43 -9.00
CA LYS A 131 -0.28 -0.98 -9.06
C LYS A 131 0.54 -1.50 -7.89
N PHE A 132 0.14 -1.24 -6.65
CA PHE A 132 0.98 -1.55 -5.49
C PHE A 132 0.83 -2.99 -4.96
N ARG A 133 -0.29 -3.68 -5.23
CA ARG A 133 -0.50 -5.05 -4.74
C ARG A 133 -0.15 -6.12 -5.74
N PHE A 134 -0.21 -5.84 -7.05
CA PHE A 134 -0.06 -6.88 -8.06
C PHE A 134 1.02 -6.59 -9.11
N ILE A 135 1.30 -5.31 -9.43
CA ILE A 135 2.26 -4.97 -10.49
C ILE A 135 3.65 -4.67 -9.90
N ASP A 136 3.71 -3.76 -8.92
CA ASP A 136 4.96 -3.28 -8.32
C ASP A 136 5.15 -3.81 -6.88
N TYR A 137 4.49 -4.92 -6.55
CA TYR A 137 4.63 -5.54 -5.24
C TYR A 137 6.04 -6.13 -5.09
N PRO A 138 6.76 -5.87 -3.98
CA PRO A 138 8.09 -6.43 -3.77
C PRO A 138 8.08 -7.97 -3.78
N ASP A 139 8.85 -8.55 -4.68
CA ASP A 139 9.05 -10.00 -4.75
C ASP A 139 10.04 -10.43 -3.67
N GLY A 140 9.72 -11.43 -2.86
CA GLY A 140 10.55 -11.90 -1.76
C GLY A 140 11.07 -13.32 -1.99
N VAL A 141 12.37 -13.56 -1.74
CA VAL A 141 12.95 -14.92 -1.74
C VAL A 141 13.63 -15.19 -0.42
N ASN A 142 13.29 -16.36 0.13
CA ASN A 142 13.97 -16.92 1.28
C ASN A 142 15.33 -17.47 0.85
N THR A 143 16.35 -16.65 1.07
CA THR A 143 17.76 -16.98 0.91
C THR A 143 18.34 -17.61 2.19
N GLY A 144 17.52 -18.30 3.00
CA GLY A 144 17.93 -19.03 4.21
C GLY A 144 18.50 -18.20 5.38
N THR A 145 18.67 -16.89 5.19
CA THR A 145 18.79 -15.87 6.22
C THR A 145 17.51 -15.75 7.06
N LEU A 146 17.62 -15.14 8.25
CA LEU A 146 16.47 -14.87 9.13
C LEU A 146 15.38 -14.02 8.45
N THR A 147 15.77 -13.18 7.46
CA THR A 147 14.85 -12.34 6.69
C THR A 147 14.95 -12.64 5.19
N PRO A 148 13.82 -12.65 4.45
CA PRO A 148 13.83 -12.75 3.00
C PRO A 148 14.54 -11.54 2.37
N THR A 149 15.18 -11.74 1.23
CA THR A 149 15.60 -10.63 0.36
C THR A 149 14.43 -10.25 -0.54
N TYR A 150 14.15 -8.95 -0.64
CA TYR A 150 13.07 -8.40 -1.47
C TYR A 150 13.63 -7.66 -2.67
N PHE A 151 13.02 -7.79 -3.84
CA PHE A 151 13.44 -7.11 -5.07
C PHE A 151 12.30 -6.30 -5.67
N VAL A 152 12.67 -5.14 -6.22
CA VAL A 152 11.77 -4.27 -6.96
C VAL A 152 12.47 -3.73 -8.20
N LYS A 153 11.71 -3.59 -9.29
CA LYS A 153 12.19 -2.91 -10.50
C LYS A 153 12.08 -1.41 -10.33
N VAL A 154 13.16 -0.70 -10.59
CA VAL A 154 13.22 0.76 -10.50
C VAL A 154 13.93 1.35 -11.71
N GLN A 155 13.47 2.53 -12.12
CA GLN A 155 14.10 3.26 -13.20
C GLN A 155 15.34 4.00 -12.69
N MET A 156 16.45 3.87 -13.41
CA MET A 156 17.70 4.52 -13.08
C MET A 156 17.59 6.05 -13.11
N ASP A 157 18.26 6.70 -12.16
CA ASP A 157 18.56 8.13 -12.15
C ASP A 157 19.81 8.36 -11.28
N PRO A 158 20.51 9.51 -11.46
CA PRO A 158 21.77 9.76 -10.76
C PRO A 158 21.68 9.68 -9.23
N GLY A 159 20.53 10.02 -8.64
CA GLY A 159 20.38 9.98 -7.18
C GLY A 159 20.03 8.60 -6.63
N LEU A 160 19.70 7.63 -7.49
CA LEU A 160 19.41 6.26 -7.04
C LEU A 160 20.65 5.60 -6.41
N TYR A 161 21.86 5.91 -6.87
CA TYR A 161 23.10 5.37 -6.28
C TYR A 161 23.26 5.79 -4.81
N THR A 162 23.08 7.09 -4.53
CA THR A 162 23.19 7.64 -3.18
C THR A 162 22.07 7.11 -2.27
N VAL A 163 20.84 7.02 -2.79
CA VAL A 163 19.71 6.41 -2.06
C VAL A 163 19.96 4.94 -1.78
N ALA A 164 20.48 4.18 -2.75
CA ALA A 164 20.77 2.76 -2.58
C ALA A 164 21.86 2.55 -1.51
N GLN A 165 22.92 3.33 -1.54
CA GLN A 165 23.96 3.30 -0.51
C GLN A 165 23.38 3.63 0.88
N ARG A 166 22.55 4.67 0.97
CA ARG A 166 21.93 5.12 2.24
C ARG A 166 20.97 4.10 2.83
N LEU A 167 20.29 3.32 1.99
CA LEU A 167 19.31 2.32 2.40
C LEU A 167 19.87 0.89 2.47
N ASP A 168 21.17 0.71 2.26
CA ASP A 168 21.83 -0.61 2.16
C ASP A 168 21.15 -1.53 1.12
N VAL A 169 20.91 -0.98 -0.07
CA VAL A 169 20.25 -1.65 -1.19
C VAL A 169 21.28 -1.95 -2.27
N LYS A 170 21.26 -3.19 -2.77
CA LYS A 170 22.10 -3.60 -3.91
C LYS A 170 21.34 -3.39 -5.21
N LEU A 171 21.99 -2.79 -6.20
CA LEU A 171 21.43 -2.59 -7.53
C LEU A 171 22.05 -3.60 -8.49
N TYR A 172 21.22 -4.16 -9.38
CA TYR A 172 21.64 -5.09 -10.42
C TYR A 172 21.10 -4.61 -11.77
N ASP A 173 22.00 -4.41 -12.72
CA ASP A 173 21.63 -4.14 -14.10
C ASP A 173 21.48 -5.44 -14.90
N LYS A 174 21.10 -5.31 -16.18
CA LYS A 174 20.92 -6.47 -17.05
C LYS A 174 22.22 -7.29 -17.23
N GLY A 175 23.38 -6.63 -17.26
CA GLY A 175 24.68 -7.30 -17.36
C GLY A 175 24.97 -8.13 -16.13
N ASP A 176 24.73 -7.57 -14.93
CA ASP A 176 24.86 -8.30 -13.67
C ASP A 176 23.94 -9.53 -13.64
N LEU A 177 22.68 -9.38 -14.08
CA LEU A 177 21.71 -10.48 -14.13
C LEU A 177 22.14 -11.58 -15.11
N ASP A 178 22.66 -11.21 -16.29
CA ASP A 178 23.17 -12.14 -17.29
C ASP A 178 24.41 -12.89 -16.79
N GLU A 179 25.30 -12.21 -16.05
CA GLU A 179 26.47 -12.81 -15.40
C GLU A 179 26.05 -13.79 -14.31
N MET A 180 25.14 -13.39 -13.42
CA MET A 180 24.57 -14.27 -12.38
C MET A 180 23.88 -15.50 -12.97
N ALA A 181 23.17 -15.34 -14.09
CA ALA A 181 22.54 -16.44 -14.80
C ALA A 181 23.58 -17.41 -15.41
N ARG A 182 24.77 -16.92 -15.77
CA ARG A 182 25.89 -17.77 -16.23
C ARG A 182 26.57 -18.47 -15.06
N GLU A 183 26.85 -17.77 -13.97
CA GLU A 183 27.42 -18.34 -12.75
C GLU A 183 26.53 -19.45 -12.19
N SER A 184 25.22 -19.21 -12.06
CA SER A 184 24.26 -20.21 -11.59
C SER A 184 24.25 -21.51 -12.41
N ARG A 185 24.67 -21.44 -13.69
CA ARG A 185 24.78 -22.57 -14.61
C ARG A 185 26.15 -23.26 -14.57
N SER A 186 27.22 -22.59 -14.16
CA SER A 186 28.60 -23.11 -14.24
C SER A 186 29.10 -23.80 -12.96
N SER A 187 28.31 -23.82 -11.89
CA SER A 187 28.71 -24.25 -10.55
C SER A 187 28.93 -25.77 -10.34
N ARG A 188 29.93 -26.37 -10.98
CA ARG A 188 30.35 -27.77 -10.68
C ARG A 188 30.79 -27.98 -9.22
N SER A 189 31.45 -26.98 -8.64
CA SER A 189 31.91 -27.00 -7.23
C SER A 189 30.74 -26.97 -6.24
N GLU A 190 29.73 -26.15 -6.50
CA GLU A 190 28.53 -26.07 -5.66
C GLU A 190 27.71 -27.35 -5.73
N GLN A 191 27.64 -27.99 -6.91
CA GLN A 191 27.00 -29.32 -7.06
C GLN A 191 27.73 -30.40 -6.25
N ALA A 192 29.07 -30.39 -6.23
CA ALA A 192 29.86 -31.31 -5.42
C ALA A 192 29.63 -31.07 -3.91
N LEU A 193 29.60 -29.81 -3.47
CA LEU A 193 29.30 -29.43 -2.08
C LEU A 193 27.91 -29.88 -1.65
N SER A 194 26.89 -29.67 -2.48
CA SER A 194 25.51 -30.10 -2.21
C SER A 194 25.40 -31.62 -2.07
N LYS A 195 26.13 -32.38 -2.91
CA LYS A 195 26.18 -33.84 -2.81
C LYS A 195 26.82 -34.31 -1.50
N VAL A 196 27.95 -33.74 -1.10
CA VAL A 196 28.59 -34.11 0.18
C VAL A 196 27.69 -33.72 1.37
N ALA A 197 27.03 -32.56 1.31
CA ALA A 197 26.10 -32.13 2.34
C ALA A 197 24.88 -33.05 2.47
N SER A 198 24.35 -33.58 1.36
CA SER A 198 23.23 -34.54 1.41
C SER A 198 23.65 -35.87 2.03
N GLU A 199 24.87 -36.35 1.72
CA GLU A 199 25.44 -37.54 2.35
C GLU A 199 25.65 -37.36 3.87
N ILE A 200 26.09 -36.18 4.31
CA ILE A 200 26.23 -35.85 5.74
C ILE A 200 24.84 -35.81 6.42
N ARG A 201 23.84 -35.16 5.80
CA ARG A 201 22.47 -35.08 6.35
C ARG A 201 21.79 -36.45 6.45
N ALA A 202 22.13 -37.39 5.56
CA ALA A 202 21.59 -38.74 5.55
C ALA A 202 22.20 -39.64 6.64
N LYS A 203 23.37 -39.29 7.18
CA LYS A 203 23.97 -39.99 8.30
C LYS A 203 23.31 -39.51 9.60
N GLU A 204 22.65 -40.42 10.32
CA GLU A 204 22.14 -40.17 11.69
C GLU A 204 23.28 -40.15 12.73
N GLU A 205 24.32 -39.36 12.49
CA GLU A 205 25.39 -39.14 13.48
C GLU A 205 24.89 -38.25 14.61
N THR A 206 24.95 -38.74 15.84
CA THR A 206 24.48 -38.03 17.05
C THR A 206 25.56 -37.18 17.72
N ARG A 207 26.82 -37.27 17.27
CA ARG A 207 27.95 -36.50 17.80
C ARG A 207 28.24 -35.28 16.91
N TYR A 208 28.35 -34.10 17.53
CA TYR A 208 28.74 -32.88 16.82
C TYR A 208 30.11 -33.01 16.15
N SER A 209 30.20 -32.64 14.87
CA SER A 209 31.43 -32.56 14.09
C SER A 209 31.58 -31.15 13.52
N SER A 210 32.66 -30.46 13.90
CA SER A 210 32.95 -29.11 13.41
C SER A 210 33.22 -29.09 11.90
N GLN A 211 33.77 -30.18 11.35
CA GLN A 211 33.99 -30.33 9.92
C GLN A 211 32.66 -30.50 9.16
N ASN A 212 31.77 -31.37 9.65
CA ASN A 212 30.45 -31.55 9.04
C ASN A 212 29.65 -30.25 9.10
N ALA A 213 29.70 -29.53 10.23
CA ALA A 213 29.05 -28.23 10.38
C ALA A 213 29.52 -27.23 9.31
N LYS A 214 30.83 -27.08 9.10
CA LYS A 214 31.40 -26.20 8.06
C LYS A 214 30.97 -26.58 6.64
N ILE A 215 30.92 -27.88 6.33
CA ILE A 215 30.50 -28.37 5.01
C ILE A 215 29.01 -28.07 4.79
N LEU A 216 28.16 -28.34 5.78
CA LEU A 216 26.73 -28.07 5.72
C LEU A 216 26.45 -26.56 5.57
N GLU A 217 27.16 -25.72 6.32
CA GLU A 217 27.09 -24.26 6.22
C GLU A 217 27.51 -23.77 4.82
N SER A 218 28.63 -24.28 4.30
CA SER A 218 29.12 -23.91 2.96
C SER A 218 28.15 -24.34 1.85
N ALA A 219 27.58 -25.54 1.96
CA ALA A 219 26.59 -26.03 1.01
C ALA A 219 25.28 -25.24 1.09
N GLN A 220 24.83 -24.89 2.31
CA GLN A 220 23.67 -24.04 2.51
C GLN A 220 23.89 -22.65 1.89
N CYS A 221 25.03 -22.01 2.14
CA CYS A 221 25.39 -20.73 1.54
C CYS A 221 25.36 -20.79 0.00
N ALA A 222 25.88 -21.87 -0.60
CA ALA A 222 25.82 -22.09 -2.04
C ALA A 222 24.37 -22.25 -2.55
N GLU A 223 23.52 -23.03 -1.86
CA GLU A 223 22.11 -23.20 -2.20
C GLU A 223 21.34 -21.87 -2.12
N GLU A 224 21.61 -21.06 -1.09
CA GLU A 224 21.01 -19.73 -0.89
C GLU A 224 21.41 -18.75 -1.99
N LYS A 225 22.70 -18.71 -2.31
CA LYS A 225 23.25 -17.92 -3.44
C LYS A 225 22.57 -18.31 -4.75
N GLN A 226 22.40 -19.61 -5.00
CA GLN A 226 21.76 -20.09 -6.21
C GLN A 226 20.27 -19.72 -6.28
N LYS A 227 19.54 -19.76 -5.15
CA LYS A 227 18.14 -19.31 -5.07
C LYS A 227 18.02 -17.83 -5.41
N LEU A 228 18.91 -17.00 -4.85
CA LEU A 228 18.95 -15.57 -5.13
C LEU A 228 19.19 -15.30 -6.63
N TYR A 229 20.19 -15.96 -7.23
CA TYR A 229 20.51 -15.80 -8.65
C TYR A 229 19.37 -16.22 -9.56
N ARG A 230 18.69 -17.33 -9.26
CA ARG A 230 17.51 -17.77 -10.03
C ARG A 230 16.37 -16.75 -9.95
N ALA A 231 16.16 -16.16 -8.78
CA ALA A 231 15.12 -15.15 -8.62
C ALA A 231 15.45 -13.86 -9.38
N LEU A 232 16.66 -13.32 -9.19
CA LEU A 232 17.10 -12.10 -9.87
C LEU A 232 17.13 -12.28 -11.40
N SER A 233 17.61 -13.42 -11.90
CA SER A 233 17.64 -13.70 -13.36
C SER A 233 16.26 -13.95 -13.98
N SER A 234 15.23 -14.21 -13.18
CA SER A 234 13.85 -14.30 -13.69
C SER A 234 13.23 -12.93 -13.98
N VAL A 235 13.86 -11.84 -13.49
CA VAL A 235 13.36 -10.49 -13.67
C VAL A 235 13.72 -9.97 -15.07
N HIS A 236 12.71 -9.56 -15.82
CA HIS A 236 12.90 -8.89 -17.10
C HIS A 236 13.05 -7.37 -16.90
N LEU A 237 14.15 -6.81 -17.40
CA LEU A 237 14.48 -5.38 -17.34
C LEU A 237 14.38 -4.72 -18.72
N GLU A 238 13.73 -3.57 -18.77
CA GLU A 238 13.74 -2.67 -19.92
C GLU A 238 14.97 -1.73 -19.90
N MET A 239 15.13 -0.95 -20.97
CA MET A 239 16.27 -0.03 -21.09
C MET A 239 16.20 1.06 -20.00
N GLY A 240 17.25 1.14 -19.18
CA GLY A 240 17.33 2.10 -18.08
C GLY A 240 16.65 1.66 -16.78
N GLU A 241 16.21 0.40 -16.69
CA GLU A 241 15.75 -0.21 -15.44
C GLU A 241 16.86 -1.01 -14.76
N VAL A 242 16.79 -1.09 -13.44
CA VAL A 242 17.60 -2.00 -12.60
C VAL A 242 16.72 -2.71 -11.58
N VAL A 243 17.20 -3.83 -11.07
CA VAL A 243 16.63 -4.47 -9.88
C VAL A 243 17.29 -3.91 -8.64
N ALA A 244 16.49 -3.43 -7.69
CA ALA A 244 16.95 -3.06 -6.37
C ALA A 244 16.60 -4.17 -5.37
N ALA A 245 17.62 -4.75 -4.74
CA ALA A 245 17.50 -5.79 -3.72
C ALA A 245 17.69 -5.20 -2.33
N ALA A 246 16.67 -5.36 -1.47
CA ALA A 246 16.62 -4.87 -0.11
C ALA A 246 16.45 -6.03 0.89
N THR A 247 16.94 -5.84 2.10
CA THR A 247 16.91 -6.85 3.19
C THR A 247 15.56 -6.93 3.92
N ASN A 248 14.63 -6.02 3.63
CA ASN A 248 13.31 -5.95 4.25
C ASN A 248 12.25 -5.37 3.29
N PHE A 249 10.98 -5.72 3.57
CA PHE A 249 9.85 -5.37 2.71
C PHE A 249 9.58 -3.86 2.67
N GLY A 250 9.77 -3.16 3.79
CA GLY A 250 9.55 -1.72 3.91
C GLY A 250 10.48 -0.90 3.03
N THR A 251 11.78 -1.23 2.98
CA THR A 251 12.75 -0.57 2.10
C THR A 251 12.43 -0.81 0.62
N ALA A 252 12.08 -2.04 0.24
CA ALA A 252 11.66 -2.34 -1.12
C ALA A 252 10.38 -1.56 -1.50
N SER A 253 9.40 -1.51 -0.61
CA SER A 253 8.18 -0.72 -0.79
C SER A 253 8.45 0.78 -0.93
N LEU A 254 9.40 1.32 -0.13
CA LEU A 254 9.81 2.72 -0.21
C LEU A 254 10.39 3.06 -1.59
N LEU A 255 11.19 2.15 -2.16
CA LEU A 255 11.72 2.28 -3.51
C LEU A 255 10.63 2.19 -4.59
N THR A 256 9.61 1.34 -4.41
CA THR A 256 8.43 1.32 -5.28
C THR A 256 7.69 2.67 -5.27
N VAL A 257 7.49 3.25 -4.09
CA VAL A 257 6.85 4.57 -3.95
C VAL A 257 7.71 5.67 -4.57
N ARG A 258 9.03 5.65 -4.34
CA ARG A 258 10.01 6.55 -4.99
C ARG A 258 9.91 6.49 -6.50
N ASN A 259 9.96 5.27 -7.07
CA ASN A 259 9.92 5.05 -8.51
C ASN A 259 8.60 5.54 -9.11
N THR A 260 7.49 5.34 -8.39
CA THR A 260 6.17 5.83 -8.82
C THR A 260 6.11 7.35 -8.89
N PHE A 261 6.53 8.05 -7.84
CA PHE A 261 6.41 9.51 -7.76
C PHE A 261 7.54 10.29 -8.45
N LYS A 262 8.54 9.60 -9.00
CA LYS A 262 9.45 10.17 -10.00
C LYS A 262 8.71 10.57 -11.29
N ASN A 263 7.63 9.87 -11.65
CA ASN A 263 6.85 10.16 -12.85
C ASN A 263 5.77 11.23 -12.57
N PRO A 264 5.77 12.38 -13.26
CA PRO A 264 4.84 13.48 -13.02
C PRO A 264 3.37 13.12 -13.30
N ILE A 265 3.11 12.16 -14.20
CA ILE A 265 1.75 11.68 -14.48
C ILE A 265 1.18 10.99 -13.23
N TRP A 266 1.98 10.12 -12.60
CA TRP A 266 1.55 9.45 -11.36
C TRP A 266 1.36 10.46 -10.23
N VAL A 267 2.22 11.47 -10.10
CA VAL A 267 2.04 12.56 -9.13
C VAL A 267 0.69 13.28 -9.32
N ALA A 268 0.33 13.60 -10.56
CA ALA A 268 -0.95 14.26 -10.87
C ALA A 268 -2.15 13.35 -10.55
N VAL A 269 -2.11 12.09 -10.97
CA VAL A 269 -3.16 11.09 -10.71
C VAL A 269 -3.37 10.90 -9.20
N TYR A 270 -2.29 10.71 -8.44
CA TYR A 270 -2.38 10.50 -7.00
C TYR A 270 -2.75 11.77 -6.22
N THR A 271 -2.43 12.96 -6.73
CA THR A 271 -2.93 14.23 -6.18
C THR A 271 -4.46 14.28 -6.23
N VAL A 272 -5.05 13.96 -7.38
CA VAL A 272 -6.52 13.89 -7.53
C VAL A 272 -7.10 12.78 -6.66
N PHE A 273 -6.42 11.64 -6.56
CA PHE A 273 -6.86 10.51 -5.74
C PHE A 273 -6.94 10.87 -4.26
N VAL A 274 -5.86 11.42 -3.69
CA VAL A 274 -5.77 11.81 -2.27
C VAL A 274 -6.81 12.87 -1.94
N LEU A 275 -6.94 13.93 -2.75
CA LEU A 275 -7.94 14.98 -2.52
C LEU A 275 -9.38 14.42 -2.58
N SER A 276 -9.66 13.54 -3.53
CA SER A 276 -10.96 12.88 -3.65
C SER A 276 -11.24 11.97 -2.45
N ALA A 277 -10.24 11.22 -1.98
CA ALA A 277 -10.33 10.31 -0.83
C ALA A 277 -10.62 11.09 0.45
N CYS A 278 -9.83 12.12 0.75
CA CYS A 278 -10.03 12.96 1.92
C CYS A 278 -11.40 13.65 1.89
N PHE A 279 -11.79 14.24 0.75
CA PHE A 279 -13.12 14.86 0.65
C PHE A 279 -14.24 13.84 0.89
N HIS A 280 -14.20 12.69 0.21
CA HIS A 280 -15.22 11.66 0.33
C HIS A 280 -15.33 11.12 1.76
N ALA A 281 -14.19 10.79 2.37
CA ALA A 281 -14.09 10.20 3.70
C ALA A 281 -14.60 11.16 4.78
N PHE A 282 -14.12 12.40 4.82
CA PHE A 282 -14.46 13.33 5.90
C PHE A 282 -15.85 13.96 5.74
N GLN A 283 -16.34 14.12 4.50
CA GLN A 283 -17.75 14.43 4.26
C GLN A 283 -18.66 13.26 4.66
N GLY A 284 -18.22 12.02 4.41
CA GLY A 284 -18.86 10.80 4.88
C GLY A 284 -18.88 10.65 6.40
N LEU A 285 -17.77 10.97 7.07
CA LEU A 285 -17.65 10.97 8.53
C LEU A 285 -18.64 11.94 9.15
N TRP A 286 -18.65 13.18 8.67
CA TRP A 286 -19.59 14.22 9.10
C TRP A 286 -21.05 13.76 8.97
N THR A 287 -21.43 13.26 7.80
CA THR A 287 -22.81 12.82 7.54
C THR A 287 -23.19 11.55 8.31
N SER A 288 -22.23 10.67 8.58
CA SER A 288 -22.43 9.48 9.42
C SER A 288 -22.69 9.86 10.87
N MET A 289 -21.91 10.79 11.46
CA MET A 289 -22.13 11.26 12.83
C MET A 289 -23.56 11.80 13.05
N LEU A 290 -24.13 12.46 12.05
CA LEU A 290 -25.53 12.89 12.06
C LEU A 290 -26.50 11.70 11.94
N THR A 291 -26.23 10.80 11.01
CA THR A 291 -27.09 9.64 10.72
C THR A 291 -27.19 8.69 11.92
N TRP A 292 -26.10 8.49 12.66
CA TRP A 292 -26.03 7.69 13.89
C TRP A 292 -26.53 8.43 15.13
N GLY A 293 -26.87 9.72 15.02
CA GLY A 293 -27.39 10.50 16.14
C GLY A 293 -26.34 10.84 17.20
N TRP A 294 -25.04 10.70 16.90
CA TRP A 294 -23.97 11.10 17.81
C TRP A 294 -23.92 12.61 18.02
N VAL A 295 -24.37 13.38 17.02
CA VAL A 295 -24.40 14.86 17.07
C VAL A 295 -25.81 15.35 16.73
N VAL A 296 -26.64 15.53 17.76
CA VAL A 296 -28.05 15.94 17.59
C VAL A 296 -28.21 17.46 17.55
N LYS A 297 -27.62 18.19 18.51
CA LYS A 297 -27.82 19.64 18.68
C LYS A 297 -27.24 20.45 17.51
N VAL A 298 -28.02 21.38 16.94
CA VAL A 298 -27.62 22.22 15.78
C VAL A 298 -26.33 23.02 16.03
N SER A 299 -26.14 23.54 17.25
CA SER A 299 -24.91 24.26 17.59
C SER A 299 -23.69 23.32 17.61
N ALA A 300 -23.83 22.09 18.09
CA ALA A 300 -22.78 21.07 18.08
C ALA A 300 -22.47 20.62 16.64
N GLN A 301 -23.50 20.55 15.79
CA GLN A 301 -23.32 20.22 14.38
C GLN A 301 -22.38 21.21 13.67
N ALA A 302 -22.49 22.51 13.94
CA ALA A 302 -21.60 23.50 13.36
C ALA A 302 -20.13 23.31 13.81
N GLY A 303 -19.91 22.99 15.09
CA GLY A 303 -18.58 22.74 15.65
C GLY A 303 -17.93 21.49 15.05
N VAL A 304 -18.64 20.36 15.07
CA VAL A 304 -18.12 19.09 14.53
C VAL A 304 -17.83 19.20 13.04
N ARG A 305 -18.63 19.93 12.26
CA ARG A 305 -18.33 20.20 10.85
C ARG A 305 -16.97 20.89 10.67
N LYS A 306 -16.65 21.91 11.48
CA LYS A 306 -15.34 22.58 11.44
C LYS A 306 -14.20 21.61 11.76
N ILE A 307 -14.37 20.76 12.76
CA ILE A 307 -13.40 19.73 13.14
C ILE A 307 -13.16 18.77 11.96
N THR A 308 -14.23 18.23 11.36
CA THR A 308 -14.10 17.31 10.22
C THR A 308 -13.42 17.95 9.00
N ILE A 309 -13.65 19.24 8.75
CA ILE A 309 -12.95 19.98 7.68
C ILE A 309 -11.47 20.18 8.03
N GLY A 310 -11.15 20.52 9.29
CA GLY A 310 -9.76 20.63 9.76
C GLY A 310 -8.98 19.32 9.59
N LEU A 311 -9.56 18.20 10.03
CA LEU A 311 -8.98 16.87 9.85
C LEU A 311 -8.82 16.51 8.36
N MET A 312 -9.81 16.83 7.53
CA MET A 312 -9.73 16.62 6.08
C MET A 312 -8.54 17.37 5.46
N ILE A 313 -8.34 18.65 5.83
CA ILE A 313 -7.23 19.47 5.31
C ILE A 313 -5.89 18.92 5.80
N LEU A 314 -5.78 18.58 7.09
CA LEU A 314 -4.58 17.99 7.66
C LEU A 314 -4.20 16.69 6.94
N LEU A 315 -5.14 15.76 6.80
CA LEU A 315 -4.89 14.45 6.17
C LEU A 315 -4.62 14.59 4.67
N ALA A 316 -5.29 15.53 3.99
CA ALA A 316 -4.95 15.86 2.61
C ALA A 316 -3.52 16.39 2.50
N PHE A 317 -3.09 17.28 3.40
CA PHE A 317 -1.70 17.75 3.44
C PHE A 317 -0.72 16.60 3.65
N LEU A 318 -0.96 15.72 4.62
CA LEU A 318 -0.10 14.55 4.89
C LEU A 318 -0.01 13.61 3.67
N GLY A 319 -1.14 13.33 3.02
CA GLY A 319 -1.18 12.52 1.80
C GLY A 319 -0.44 13.17 0.63
N LEU A 320 -0.61 14.48 0.43
CA LEU A 320 0.11 15.22 -0.61
C LEU A 320 1.60 15.35 -0.30
N ALA A 321 1.98 15.44 0.98
CA ALA A 321 3.37 15.40 1.40
C ALA A 321 4.02 14.07 1.01
N ALA A 322 3.34 12.93 1.12
CA ALA A 322 3.84 11.67 0.58
C ALA A 322 4.03 11.74 -0.94
N VAL A 323 2.99 12.14 -1.68
CA VAL A 323 3.01 12.18 -3.16
C VAL A 323 4.13 13.08 -3.71
N TRP A 324 4.27 14.29 -3.16
CA TRP A 324 5.22 15.28 -3.66
C TRP A 324 6.57 15.23 -2.95
N GLY A 325 6.61 14.80 -1.69
CA GLY A 325 7.82 14.85 -0.88
C GLY A 325 8.68 13.60 -0.97
N THR A 326 8.10 12.42 -1.21
CA THR A 326 8.87 11.17 -1.21
C THR A 326 10.00 11.21 -2.23
N TYR A 327 9.72 11.53 -3.49
CA TYR A 327 10.78 11.69 -4.49
C TYR A 327 11.49 13.04 -4.33
N PHE A 328 10.79 14.17 -4.40
CA PHE A 328 11.45 15.47 -4.59
C PHE A 328 12.16 16.04 -3.37
N LEU A 329 11.77 15.64 -2.14
CA LEU A 329 12.36 16.17 -0.91
C LEU A 329 13.28 15.17 -0.22
N ASN A 330 12.93 13.87 -0.22
CA ASN A 330 13.62 12.88 0.60
C ASN A 330 14.49 11.88 -0.20
N LEU A 331 14.00 11.39 -1.35
CA LEU A 331 14.64 10.29 -2.08
C LEU A 331 15.12 10.71 -3.49
N LYS A 332 15.32 12.01 -3.74
CA LYS A 332 15.86 12.49 -5.01
C LYS A 332 17.35 12.15 -5.14
N THR A 333 18.08 12.29 -4.04
CA THR A 333 19.52 12.04 -3.87
C THR A 333 19.77 11.52 -2.45
#